data_AF-A0A1M3D057-F1
#
_entry.id   AF-A0A1M3D057-F1
#
_cell.length_a   1.000
_cell.length_b   1.000
_cell.length_c   1.000
_cell.angle_alpha   90.00
_cell.angle_beta   90.00
_cell.angle_gamma   90.00
#
_symmetry.space_group_name_H-M   'P 1'
#
loop_
_entity.id
_entity.type
_entity.pdbx_description
1 polymer ?
#
loop_
_entity_poly.entity_id
_entity_poly.type
_entity_poly.pdbx_seq_one_letter_code
_entity_poly.pdbx_strand_id
1 'polypeptide(L)' 'MAYNRRYLLQRIVEIQEIVLTEKQRGLSQAWIYRNLIYDKYRISEGTFNKYLGINAKEQLRKLNESKEGQ' A
#
# COMPACT_ATOMS: atom_id res chain seq x y z
N MET A 1 -15.57 2.42 16.32
CA MET A 1 -15.25 2.07 14.92
C MET A 1 -13.74 2.12 14.73
N ALA A 2 -13.03 1.08 15.17
CA ALA A 2 -11.61 0.97 14.90
C ALA A 2 -11.47 0.71 13.39
N TYR A 3 -11.04 1.73 12.63
CA TYR A 3 -10.67 1.57 11.24
C TYR A 3 -9.76 0.34 11.17
N ASN A 4 -10.16 -0.73 10.47
CA ASN A 4 -9.46 -2.00 10.50
C ASN A 4 -8.03 -1.76 9.98
N ARG A 5 -7.10 -1.53 10.91
CA ARG A 5 -5.69 -1.19 10.62
C ARG A 5 -5.07 -2.23 9.70
N ARG A 6 -5.52 -3.49 9.83
CA ARG A 6 -5.22 -4.60 8.92
C ARG A 6 -5.60 -4.30 7.46
N TYR A 7 -6.82 -3.84 7.20
CA TYR A 7 -7.31 -3.55 5.84
C TYR A 7 -6.54 -2.38 5.21
N LEU A 8 -6.24 -1.35 6.01
CA LEU A 8 -5.41 -0.24 5.55
C LEU A 8 -4.00 -0.72 5.18
N LEU A 9 -3.35 -1.51 6.04
CA LEU A 9 -2.01 -2.04 5.77
C LEU A 9 -2.00 -2.99 4.57
N GLN A 10 -3.03 -3.84 4.40
CA GLN A 10 -3.18 -4.70 3.22
C GLN A 10 -3.27 -3.86 1.94
N ARG A 11 -4.08 -2.80 1.93
CA ARG A 11 -4.16 -1.87 0.79
C ARG A 11 -2.81 -1.22 0.49
N ILE A 12 -2.05 -0.83 1.52
CA ILE A 12 -0.72 -0.21 1.31
C ILE A 12 0.24 -1.23 0.68
N VAL A 13 0.27 -2.47 1.16
CA VAL A 13 1.13 -3.53 0.58
C VAL A 13 0.75 -3.79 -0.88
N GLU A 14 -0.54 -3.88 -1.18
CA GLU A 14 -1.02 -4.09 -2.55
C GLU A 14 -0.57 -2.95 -3.49
N ILE A 15 -0.69 -1.69 -3.05
CA ILE A 15 -0.20 -0.53 -3.81
C ILE A 15 1.31 -0.61 -4.03
N GLN A 16 2.08 -0.98 -3.01
CA GLN A 16 3.53 -1.13 -3.12
C GLN A 16 3.92 -2.23 -4.11
N GLU A 17 3.20 -3.35 -4.12
CA GLU A 17 3.43 -4.46 -5.06
C GLU A 17 3.12 -4.06 -6.49
N ILE A 18 1.98 -3.39 -6.74
CA ILE A 18 1.66 -2.85 -8.07
C ILE A 18 2.79 -1.93 -8.55
N VAL A 19 3.24 -1.01 -7.72
CA VAL A 19 4.30 -0.07 -8.08
C VAL A 19 5.61 -0.80 -8.40
N LEU A 20 5.98 -1.82 -7.62
CA LEU A 20 7.18 -2.61 -7.88
C LEU A 20 7.08 -3.38 -9.20
N THR A 21 5.97 -4.05 -9.45
CA THR A 21 5.73 -4.82 -10.69
C THR A 21 5.77 -3.92 -11.93
N GLU A 22 5.08 -2.79 -11.89
CA GLU A 22 5.02 -1.87 -13.04
C GLU A 22 6.35 -1.10 -13.23
N LYS A 23 7.07 -0.81 -12.14
CA LYS A 23 8.41 -0.23 -12.23
C LYS A 23 9.42 -1.20 -12.84
N GLN A 24 9.30 -2.50 -12.56
CA GLN A 24 10.10 -3.54 -13.24
C GLN A 24 9.82 -3.58 -14.76
N ARG A 25 8.60 -3.21 -15.18
CA ARG A 25 8.25 -3.06 -16.61
C ARG A 25 8.75 -1.75 -17.23
N GLY A 26 9.42 -0.89 -16.46
CA GLY A 26 9.98 0.38 -16.92
C GLY A 26 9.02 1.58 -16.83
N LEU A 27 7.87 1.44 -16.16
CA LEU A 27 6.92 2.53 -16.00
C LEU A 27 7.33 3.50 -14.89
N SER A 28 7.05 4.79 -15.09
CA SER A 28 7.33 5.82 -14.09
C SER A 28 6.31 5.80 -12.97
N GLN A 29 6.76 6.17 -11.77
CA GLN A 29 5.89 6.25 -10.58
C GLN A 29 4.71 7.21 -10.79
N ALA A 30 4.92 8.33 -11.49
CA ALA A 30 3.86 9.27 -11.83
C ALA A 30 2.81 8.66 -12.78
N TRP A 31 3.25 7.86 -13.74
CA TRP A 31 2.34 7.16 -14.65
C TRP A 31 1.52 6.10 -13.90
N ILE A 32 2.17 5.31 -13.04
CA ILE A 32 1.52 4.29 -12.21
C ILE A 32 0.47 4.94 -11.29
N TYR A 33 0.81 6.07 -10.66
CA TYR A 33 -0.13 6.80 -9.82
C TYR A 33 -1.38 7.23 -10.62
N ARG A 34 -1.19 7.90 -11.75
CA ARG A 34 -2.29 8.48 -12.54
C ARG A 34 -3.18 7.42 -13.21
N ASN A 35 -2.59 6.33 -13.72
CA ASN A 35 -3.32 5.34 -14.51
C ASN A 35 -3.84 4.15 -13.71
N LEU A 36 -3.16 3.76 -12.63
CA LEU A 36 -3.51 2.53 -11.88
C LEU A 36 -4.02 2.84 -10.47
N ILE A 37 -3.33 3.72 -9.75
CA ILE A 37 -3.63 3.94 -8.33
C ILE A 37 -4.81 4.90 -8.12
N TYR A 38 -4.82 6.02 -8.85
CA TYR A 38 -5.87 7.03 -8.72
C TYR A 38 -7.24 6.46 -9.12
N ASP A 39 -7.30 5.71 -10.22
CA ASP A 39 -8.54 5.10 -10.71
C ASP A 39 -9.10 4.08 -9.70
N LYS A 40 -8.24 3.18 -9.20
CA LYS A 40 -8.65 2.10 -8.29
C LYS A 40 -8.93 2.54 -6.86
N TYR A 41 -8.08 3.41 -6.29
CA TYR A 41 -8.14 3.74 -4.86
C TYR A 41 -8.62 5.16 -4.55
N ARG A 42 -8.69 6.02 -5.58
CA ARG A 42 -9.10 7.44 -5.46
C ARG A 42 -8.38 8.19 -4.34
N ILE A 43 -7.08 7.92 -4.18
CA ILE A 43 -6.22 8.58 -3.19
C ILE A 43 -5.45 9.73 -3.82
N SER A 44 -5.17 10.76 -3.02
CA SER A 44 -4.30 11.86 -3.43
C SER A 44 -2.84 11.41 -3.57
N GLU A 45 -2.07 12.11 -4.39
CA GLU A 45 -0.66 11.81 -4.63
C GLU A 45 0.17 11.90 -3.34
N GLY A 46 -0.14 12.85 -2.45
CA GLY A 46 0.46 12.93 -1.13
C GLY A 46 0.19 11.69 -0.26
N THR A 47 -1.01 11.13 -0.35
CA THR A 47 -1.35 9.88 0.36
C THR A 47 -0.60 8.69 -0.24
N PHE A 48 -0.50 8.63 -1.57
CA PHE A 48 0.27 7.60 -2.28
C PHE A 48 1.75 7.63 -1.90
N ASN A 49 2.39 8.80 -1.91
CA ASN A 49 3.78 8.95 -1.51
C ASN A 49 4.00 8.56 -0.04
N LYS A 50 3.06 8.93 0.84
CA LYS A 50 3.08 8.48 2.24
C LYS A 50 3.01 6.96 2.35
N TYR A 51 2.15 6.30 1.55
CA TYR A 51 2.01 4.85 1.55
C TYR A 51 3.27 4.13 1.05
N LEU A 52 3.98 4.69 0.07
CA LEU A 52 5.25 4.14 -0.40
C LEU A 52 6.35 4.18 0.68
N GLY A 53 6.34 5.18 1.57
CA GLY A 53 7.29 5.29 2.67
C GLY A 53 6.95 4.48 3.93
N ILE A 54 5.75 3.88 4.00
CA ILE A 54 5.33 3.08 5.17
C ILE A 54 5.85 1.65 5.03
N ASN A 55 6.51 1.12 6.07
CA ASN A 55 6.86 -0.31 6.13
C ASN A 55 5.62 -1.17 6.45
N ALA A 56 4.69 -1.26 5.50
CA ALA A 56 3.40 -1.92 5.71
C ALA A 56 3.53 -3.44 5.87
N LYS A 57 4.52 -4.07 5.21
CA LYS A 57 4.82 -5.50 5.36
C LYS A 57 5.20 -5.84 6.81
N GLU A 58 6.11 -5.08 7.41
CA GLU A 58 6.51 -5.28 8.81
C GLU A 58 5.36 -5.02 9.79
N GLN A 59 4.58 -3.96 9.55
CA GLN A 59 3.42 -3.65 10.39
C GLN A 59 2.33 -4.73 10.31
N LEU A 60 2.09 -5.30 9.13
CA LEU A 60 1.15 -6.42 8.97
C LEU A 60 1.64 -7.67 9.69
N ARG A 61 2.94 -7.97 9.59
CA ARG A 61 3.56 -9.09 10.29
C ARG A 61 3.36 -8.97 11.81
N LYS A 62 3.73 -7.82 12.41
CA LYS A 62 3.51 -7.56 13.84
C LYS A 62 2.05 -7.68 14.25
N LEU A 63 1.13 -7.22 13.39
CA LEU A 63 -0.31 -7.27 13.66
C LEU A 63 -0.87 -8.70 13.60
N ASN A 64 -0.30 -9.56 12.77
CA ASN A 64 -0.65 -10.99 12.73
C ASN A 64 -0.04 -11.74 13.91
N GLU A 65 1.24 -11.51 14.23
CA GLU A 65 1.91 -12.10 15.41
C GLU A 65 1.19 -11.74 16.71
N SER A 66 0.70 -10.50 16.85
CA SER A 66 -0.07 -10.08 18.03
C SER A 66 -1.48 -10.68 18.11
N LYS A 67 -2.01 -11.22 17.01
CA LYS A 67 -3.33 -11.87 16.97
C LYS A 67 -3.26 -13.39 17.18
N GLU A 68 -2.15 -14.01 16.84
CA GLU A 68 -1.94 -15.46 17.03
C GLU A 68 -1.55 -15.83 18.48
N GLY A 69 -1.20 -14.84 19.30
CA GLY A 69 -0.85 -15.03 20.72
C GLY A 69 -1.99 -14.77 21.72
N GLN A 70 -3.25 -14.73 21.29
CA GLN A 70 -4.43 -14.56 22.18
C GLN A 70 -5.36 -15.77 22.16
#